data_AF-A0A7N0ZVF2-F1
#
_entry.id   AF-A0A7N0ZVF2-F1
#
_cell.length_a   1.000
_cell.length_b   1.000
_cell.length_c   1.000
_cell.angle_alpha   90.00
_cell.angle_beta   90.00
_cell.angle_gamma   90.00
#
_symmetry.space_group_name_H-M   'P 1'
#
loop_
_entity.id
_entity.type
_entity.pdbx_description
1 polymer ?
#
loop_
_entity_poly.entity_id
_entity_poly.type
_entity_poly.pdbx_seq_one_letter_code
_entity_poly.pdbx_strand_id
1 'polypeptide(L)'
;MTDARSTGKYYHFVRLMGRAASHITLECALQTHPNITIIGEEVAAKKLTLKNVTDYIVDVICKRSELNYNYGVILIPEGLIDFIPEVQQLIAELNEILAHEVVDEAGIWKQKLQQQSLELFEFLPEAIREQLMLERDPHGNVQVAKIETEKMLIQMVETELEKRKLAGTYEGEFKGQSHFFGYEGRCGLPSNFDSTYCYALGYAAGALLHSGKTGLISSVGNLGAHVEEWTVGGTALTSLMDVERRHGIFSCVFLHFSVHQKS
;
A
#
# COMPACT_ATOMS: atom_id res chain seq x y z
N MET A 1 -1.18 -5.22 19.04
CA MET A 1 -2.51 -5.37 19.67
C MET A 1 -2.45 -5.43 21.19
N THR A 2 -1.81 -6.43 21.78
CA THR A 2 -1.73 -6.58 23.26
C THR A 2 -1.06 -5.39 23.95
N ASP A 3 0.04 -4.87 23.40
CA ASP A 3 0.78 -3.73 23.97
C ASP A 3 -0.05 -2.43 24.02
N ALA A 4 -0.72 -2.10 22.91
CA ALA A 4 -1.63 -0.95 22.84
C ALA A 4 -2.73 -1.02 23.91
N ARG A 5 -3.28 -2.22 24.15
CA ARG A 5 -4.29 -2.46 25.20
C ARG A 5 -3.71 -2.34 26.61
N SER A 6 -2.47 -2.79 26.81
CA SER A 6 -1.81 -2.76 28.12
C SER A 6 -1.43 -1.35 28.56
N THR A 7 -0.89 -0.53 27.66
CA THR A 7 -0.45 0.84 27.97
C THR A 7 -1.58 1.84 27.88
N GLY A 8 -2.54 1.62 26.97
CA GLY A 8 -3.74 2.44 26.79
C GLY A 8 -3.49 3.83 26.21
N LYS A 9 -2.32 4.07 25.59
CA LYS A 9 -1.85 5.43 25.23
C LYS A 9 -1.43 5.65 23.78
N TYR A 10 -1.19 4.58 23.02
CA TYR A 10 -0.56 4.69 21.70
C TYR A 10 -1.47 4.23 20.57
N TYR A 11 -1.42 4.95 19.45
CA TYR A 11 -1.96 4.51 18.18
C TYR A 11 -0.81 4.02 17.30
N HIS A 12 -0.80 2.73 16.99
CA HIS A 12 0.22 2.12 16.14
C HIS A 12 -0.25 2.13 14.68
N PHE A 13 0.48 2.84 13.83
CA PHE A 13 0.30 2.87 12.39
C PHE A 13 1.30 1.87 11.79
N VAL A 14 0.80 0.76 11.29
CA VAL A 14 1.60 -0.36 10.79
C VAL A 14 1.50 -0.39 9.28
N ARG A 15 2.56 0.04 8.60
CA ARG A 15 2.71 -0.12 7.16
C ARG A 15 3.15 -1.55 6.88
N LEU A 16 2.39 -2.23 6.03
CA LEU A 16 2.66 -3.60 5.59
C LEU A 16 3.11 -3.58 4.14
N MET A 17 4.16 -4.34 3.86
CA MET A 17 4.69 -4.48 2.50
C MET A 17 3.63 -5.00 1.54
N GLY A 18 3.57 -4.43 0.34
CA GLY A 18 2.52 -4.75 -0.63
C GLY A 18 2.29 -3.58 -1.59
N ARG A 19 3.05 -3.58 -2.69
CA ARG A 19 3.04 -2.45 -3.65
C ARG A 19 1.76 -2.40 -4.49
N ALA A 20 1.43 -3.50 -5.15
CA ALA A 20 0.38 -3.51 -6.17
C ALA A 20 -1.01 -3.95 -5.68
N ALA A 21 -1.10 -4.50 -4.46
CA ALA A 21 -2.33 -5.06 -3.93
C ALA A 21 -2.30 -5.14 -2.40
N SER A 22 -3.48 -5.08 -1.78
CA SER A 22 -3.62 -5.10 -0.32
C SER A 22 -3.79 -6.50 0.29
N HIS A 23 -3.37 -7.57 -0.42
CA HIS A 23 -3.55 -8.96 0.04
C HIS A 23 -2.95 -9.21 1.44
N ILE A 24 -1.70 -8.78 1.66
CA ILE A 24 -1.01 -8.95 2.95
C ILE A 24 -1.74 -8.16 4.04
N THR A 25 -2.11 -6.92 3.75
CA THR A 25 -2.86 -6.07 4.69
C THR A 25 -4.19 -6.70 5.09
N LEU A 26 -4.94 -7.25 4.12
CA LEU A 26 -6.22 -7.90 4.36
C LEU A 26 -6.05 -9.18 5.20
N GLU A 27 -5.07 -10.03 4.87
CA GLU A 27 -4.79 -11.24 5.65
C GLU A 27 -4.42 -10.90 7.10
N CYS A 28 -3.50 -9.95 7.29
CA CYS A 28 -3.14 -9.47 8.63
C CYS A 28 -4.35 -8.91 9.39
N ALA A 29 -5.27 -8.21 8.70
CA ALA A 29 -6.48 -7.70 9.31
C ALA A 29 -7.41 -8.81 9.80
N LEU A 30 -7.62 -9.85 8.98
CA LEU A 30 -8.44 -11.01 9.33
C LEU A 30 -7.86 -11.79 10.52
N GLN A 31 -6.54 -11.91 10.60
CA GLN A 31 -5.86 -12.62 11.69
C GLN A 31 -5.81 -11.83 13.01
N THR A 32 -5.69 -10.50 12.92
CA THR A 32 -5.37 -9.67 14.10
C THR A 32 -6.50 -8.77 14.58
N HIS A 33 -7.56 -8.60 13.77
CA HIS A 33 -8.72 -7.75 14.07
C HIS A 33 -8.35 -6.31 14.52
N PRO A 34 -7.56 -5.56 13.72
CA PRO A 34 -7.16 -4.19 14.04
C PRO A 34 -8.36 -3.24 14.12
N ASN A 35 -8.16 -2.06 14.71
CA ASN A 35 -9.24 -1.08 14.83
C ASN A 35 -9.59 -0.45 13.47
N ILE A 36 -8.58 -0.26 12.62
CA ILE A 36 -8.73 0.28 11.27
C ILE A 36 -7.83 -0.53 10.34
N THR A 37 -8.36 -0.88 9.17
CA THR A 37 -7.60 -1.42 8.05
C THR A 37 -7.95 -0.63 6.82
N ILE A 38 -6.95 -0.13 6.11
CA ILE A 38 -7.16 0.52 4.81
C ILE A 38 -6.89 -0.51 3.71
N ILE A 39 -7.79 -0.58 2.73
CA ILE A 39 -7.64 -1.43 1.55
C ILE A 39 -7.50 -0.51 0.34
N GLY A 40 -6.34 -0.54 -0.32
CA GLY A 40 -6.05 0.33 -1.46
C GLY A 40 -7.07 0.19 -2.60
N GLU A 41 -7.46 -1.04 -2.91
CA GLU A 41 -8.46 -1.32 -3.93
C GLU A 41 -9.82 -0.67 -3.62
N GLU A 42 -10.21 -0.56 -2.34
CA GLU A 42 -11.43 0.13 -1.92
C GLU A 42 -11.33 1.64 -2.10
N VAL A 43 -10.17 2.20 -1.74
CA VAL A 43 -9.86 3.62 -1.88
C VAL A 43 -9.94 4.03 -3.35
N ALA A 44 -9.36 3.23 -4.25
CA ALA A 44 -9.44 3.46 -5.68
C ALA A 44 -10.87 3.31 -6.22
N ALA A 45 -11.59 2.24 -5.85
CA ALA A 45 -12.95 1.98 -6.33
C ALA A 45 -13.93 3.10 -5.92
N LYS A 46 -13.80 3.62 -4.70
CA LYS A 46 -14.63 4.72 -4.18
C LYS A 46 -14.09 6.11 -4.54
N LYS A 47 -12.94 6.21 -5.22
CA LYS A 47 -12.24 7.46 -5.55
C LYS A 47 -12.06 8.37 -4.33
N LEU A 48 -11.68 7.78 -3.19
CA LEU A 48 -11.47 8.53 -1.97
C LEU A 48 -10.25 9.45 -2.09
N THR A 49 -10.36 10.65 -1.53
CA THR A 49 -9.23 11.57 -1.41
C THR A 49 -8.36 11.22 -0.21
N LEU A 50 -7.13 11.73 -0.17
CA LEU A 50 -6.25 11.60 0.97
C LEU A 50 -6.90 12.20 2.22
N LYS A 51 -7.60 13.34 2.06
CA LYS A 51 -8.40 13.95 3.13
C LYS A 51 -9.48 12.98 3.63
N ASN A 52 -10.21 12.29 2.75
CA ASN A 52 -11.24 11.33 3.19
C ASN A 52 -10.65 10.18 4.01
N VAL A 53 -9.47 9.68 3.63
CA VAL A 53 -8.77 8.63 4.38
C VAL A 53 -8.35 9.16 5.76
N THR A 54 -7.78 10.36 5.84
CA THR A 54 -7.43 11.00 7.11
C THR A 54 -8.65 11.24 7.98
N ASP A 55 -9.72 11.85 7.43
CA ASP A 55 -10.97 12.13 8.13
C ASP A 55 -11.57 10.85 8.72
N TYR A 56 -11.58 9.74 7.94
CA TYR A 56 -12.07 8.45 8.42
C TYR A 56 -11.27 7.94 9.62
N ILE A 57 -9.94 8.03 9.57
CA ILE A 57 -9.08 7.64 10.70
C ILE A 57 -9.38 8.50 11.92
N VAL A 58 -9.44 9.82 11.75
CA VAL A 58 -9.71 10.78 12.83
C VAL A 58 -11.09 10.54 13.44
N ASP A 59 -12.12 10.32 12.63
CA ASP A 59 -13.49 10.06 13.10
C ASP A 59 -13.56 8.80 13.97
N VAL A 60 -12.86 7.74 13.57
CA VAL A 60 -12.76 6.51 14.39
C VAL A 60 -12.00 6.78 15.69
N ILE A 61 -10.91 7.54 15.66
CA ILE A 61 -10.16 7.92 16.87
C ILE A 61 -11.04 8.74 17.83
N CYS A 62 -11.77 9.75 17.32
CA CYS A 62 -12.68 10.56 18.13
C CYS A 62 -13.77 9.70 18.79
N LYS A 63 -14.46 8.85 18.02
CA LYS A 63 -15.48 7.92 18.56
C LYS A 63 -14.92 6.97 19.63
N ARG A 64 -13.68 6.51 19.44
CA ARG A 64 -13.01 5.66 20.43
C ARG A 64 -12.62 6.45 21.68
N SER A 65 -12.20 7.69 21.53
CA SER A 65 -11.89 8.60 22.63
C SER A 65 -13.12 8.88 23.50
N GLU A 66 -14.31 9.02 22.91
CA GLU A 66 -15.58 9.15 23.65
C GLU A 66 -15.85 7.94 24.56
N LEU A 67 -15.37 6.77 24.17
CA LEU A 67 -15.43 5.53 24.95
C LEU A 67 -14.22 5.33 25.87
N ASN A 68 -13.39 6.36 26.07
CA ASN A 68 -12.12 6.33 26.81
C ASN A 68 -11.06 5.36 26.25
N TYR A 69 -11.12 5.06 24.96
CA TYR A 69 -10.10 4.26 24.26
C TYR A 69 -9.14 5.14 23.46
N ASN A 70 -8.11 5.65 24.13
CA ASN A 70 -7.07 6.51 23.55
C ASN A 70 -5.89 5.72 22.94
N TYR A 71 -6.17 4.52 22.44
CA TYR A 71 -5.18 3.64 21.82
C TYR A 71 -5.80 2.87 20.66
N GLY A 72 -4.96 2.36 19.77
CA GLY A 72 -5.43 1.51 18.69
C GLY A 72 -4.32 1.03 17.76
N VAL A 73 -4.70 0.20 16.80
CA VAL A 73 -3.82 -0.28 15.73
C VAL A 73 -4.50 -0.06 14.39
N ILE A 74 -3.74 0.49 13.44
CA ILE A 74 -4.15 0.86 12.10
C ILE A 74 -3.23 0.14 11.13
N LEU A 75 -3.78 -0.66 10.22
CA LEU A 75 -3.02 -1.33 9.17
C LEU A 75 -3.13 -0.54 7.86
N ILE A 76 -1.97 -0.29 7.23
CA ILE A 76 -1.84 0.52 6.02
C ILE A 76 -1.07 -0.30 4.97
N PRO A 77 -1.58 -0.46 3.74
CA PRO A 77 -0.82 -1.07 2.67
C PRO A 77 0.26 -0.08 2.20
N GLU A 78 1.47 -0.57 1.97
CA GLU A 78 2.59 0.24 1.48
C GLU A 78 2.25 1.01 0.20
N GLY A 79 1.55 0.38 -0.73
CA GLY A 79 1.14 1.00 -1.99
C GLY A 79 -0.05 1.96 -1.89
N LEU A 80 -0.55 2.33 -0.71
CA LEU A 80 -1.79 3.11 -0.56
C LEU A 80 -1.83 4.37 -1.44
N ILE A 81 -0.70 5.07 -1.56
CA ILE A 81 -0.59 6.31 -2.34
C ILE A 81 -0.88 6.06 -3.83
N ASP A 82 -0.46 4.92 -4.37
CA ASP A 82 -0.72 4.52 -5.75
C ASP A 82 -2.21 4.25 -6.00
N PHE A 83 -3.04 4.09 -4.96
CA PHE A 83 -4.49 3.87 -5.10
C PHE A 83 -5.33 5.15 -4.96
N ILE A 84 -4.73 6.29 -4.61
CA ILE A 84 -5.43 7.57 -4.43
C ILE A 84 -5.36 8.37 -5.75
N PRO A 85 -6.48 8.56 -6.48
CA PRO A 85 -6.45 9.15 -7.83
C PRO A 85 -5.86 10.56 -7.89
N GLU A 86 -6.16 11.42 -6.92
CA GLU A 86 -5.64 12.78 -6.88
C GLU A 86 -4.12 12.82 -6.67
N VAL A 87 -3.56 11.84 -5.95
CA VAL A 87 -2.10 11.76 -5.75
C VAL A 87 -1.43 11.22 -7.01
N GLN A 88 -2.04 10.25 -7.70
CA GLN A 88 -1.55 9.80 -9.01
C GLN A 88 -1.48 10.95 -10.01
N GLN A 89 -2.52 11.80 -10.05
CA GLN A 89 -2.54 12.98 -10.91
C GLN A 89 -1.42 13.96 -10.55
N LEU A 90 -1.26 14.28 -9.27
CA LEU A 90 -0.16 15.12 -8.79
C LEU A 90 1.20 14.55 -9.18
N ILE A 91 1.43 13.25 -9.00
CA ILE A 91 2.68 12.57 -9.37
C ILE A 91 2.93 12.65 -10.89
N ALA A 92 1.90 12.47 -11.71
CA ALA A 92 2.01 12.57 -13.17
C ALA A 92 2.40 13.99 -13.60
N GLU A 93 1.71 15.02 -13.08
CA GLU A 93 2.02 16.43 -13.37
C GLU A 93 3.45 16.79 -12.93
N LEU A 94 3.86 16.34 -11.73
CA LEU A 94 5.21 16.54 -11.24
C LEU A 94 6.26 15.86 -12.13
N ASN A 95 6.02 14.63 -12.59
CA ASN A 95 6.95 13.94 -13.48
C ASN A 95 7.11 14.68 -14.82
N GLU A 96 6.03 15.22 -15.40
CA GLU A 96 6.11 15.98 -16.66
C GLU A 96 6.89 17.29 -16.50
N ILE A 97 6.61 18.04 -15.42
CA ILE A 97 7.31 19.31 -15.14
C ILE A 97 8.80 19.05 -14.93
N LEU A 98 9.14 18.01 -14.17
CA LEU A 98 10.51 17.72 -13.76
C LEU A 98 11.34 17.02 -14.84
N ALA A 99 10.69 16.37 -15.82
CA ALA A 99 11.37 15.80 -16.98
C ALA A 99 11.86 16.86 -17.98
N HIS A 100 11.27 18.06 -17.96
CA HIS A 100 11.51 19.09 -18.97
C HIS A 100 12.27 20.33 -18.45
N GLU A 101 12.34 20.54 -17.14
CA GLU A 101 12.88 21.78 -16.57
C GLU A 101 13.78 21.52 -15.34
N VAL A 102 14.78 22.38 -15.15
CA VAL A 102 15.53 22.46 -13.89
C VAL A 102 14.62 23.15 -12.89
N VAL A 103 14.38 22.53 -11.72
CA VAL A 103 13.53 23.12 -10.67
C VAL A 103 14.11 24.46 -10.24
N ASP A 104 13.42 25.55 -10.59
CA ASP A 104 13.80 26.87 -10.12
C ASP A 104 13.61 26.94 -8.59
N GLU A 105 14.67 27.30 -7.85
CA GLU A 105 14.63 27.54 -6.39
C GLU A 105 13.56 28.59 -6.01
N ALA A 106 13.14 29.43 -6.96
CA ALA A 106 12.11 30.45 -6.79
C ALA A 106 10.66 29.90 -6.76
N GLY A 107 10.44 28.60 -7.00
CA GLY A 107 9.13 27.96 -6.85
C GLY A 107 8.10 28.27 -7.94
N ILE A 108 8.54 28.79 -9.09
CA ILE A 108 7.66 29.17 -10.24
C ILE A 108 6.90 27.96 -10.80
N TRP A 109 7.51 26.77 -10.71
CA TRP A 109 6.90 25.51 -11.15
C TRP A 109 5.55 25.21 -10.46
N LYS A 110 5.30 25.73 -9.25
CA LYS A 110 4.02 25.57 -8.55
C LYS A 110 2.85 26.19 -9.31
N GLN A 111 3.09 27.23 -10.11
CA GLN A 111 2.06 27.87 -10.92
C GLN A 111 1.67 27.04 -12.16
N LYS A 112 2.46 26.00 -12.49
CA LYS A 112 2.18 25.09 -13.61
C LYS A 112 1.34 23.90 -13.20
N LEU A 113 1.23 23.62 -11.90
CA LEU A 113 0.33 22.60 -11.39
C LEU A 113 -1.11 23.05 -11.55
N GLN A 114 -2.01 22.07 -11.74
CA GLN A 114 -3.43 22.36 -11.63
C GLN A 114 -3.78 22.80 -10.21
N GLN A 115 -4.80 23.65 -10.07
CA GLN A 115 -5.22 24.17 -8.77
C GLN A 115 -5.47 23.07 -7.74
N GLN A 116 -6.11 21.96 -8.15
CA GLN A 116 -6.38 20.82 -7.28
C GLN A 116 -5.10 20.10 -6.84
N SER A 117 -4.15 19.91 -7.77
CA SER A 117 -2.83 19.32 -7.48
C SER A 117 -2.00 20.21 -6.56
N LEU A 118 -2.09 21.53 -6.72
CA LEU A 118 -1.42 22.50 -5.86
C LEU A 118 -1.99 22.47 -4.43
N GLU A 119 -3.32 22.45 -4.29
CA GLU A 119 -3.99 22.33 -2.99
C GLU A 119 -3.61 21.03 -2.28
N LEU A 120 -3.58 19.91 -3.00
CA LEU A 120 -3.11 18.63 -2.47
C LEU A 120 -1.63 18.71 -2.06
N PHE A 121 -0.78 19.29 -2.90
CA PHE A 121 0.63 19.46 -2.59
C PHE A 121 0.83 20.28 -1.31
N GLU A 122 0.10 21.38 -1.14
CA GLU A 122 0.14 22.21 0.07
C GLU A 122 -0.44 21.52 1.30
N PHE A 123 -1.41 20.62 1.12
CA PHE A 123 -1.99 19.80 2.18
C PHE A 123 -1.03 18.73 2.70
N LEU A 124 -0.08 18.26 1.87
CA LEU A 124 0.91 17.27 2.27
C LEU A 124 1.92 17.84 3.28
N PRO A 125 2.40 17.03 4.24
CA PRO A 125 3.48 17.44 5.12
C PRO A 125 4.76 17.80 4.37
N GLU A 126 5.55 18.72 4.93
CA GLU A 126 6.79 19.23 4.33
C GLU A 126 7.77 18.13 3.95
N ALA A 127 8.01 17.15 4.83
CA ALA A 127 8.90 16.03 4.56
C ALA A 127 8.47 15.22 3.32
N ILE A 128 7.16 15.06 3.08
CA ILE A 128 6.63 14.32 1.93
C ILE A 128 6.76 15.16 0.66
N ARG A 129 6.49 16.46 0.75
CA ARG A 129 6.71 17.40 -0.36
C ARG A 129 8.16 17.33 -0.86
N GLU A 130 9.13 17.36 0.06
CA GLU A 130 10.55 17.24 -0.28
C GLU A 130 10.89 15.88 -0.91
N GLN A 131 10.37 14.77 -0.35
CA GLN A 131 10.58 13.42 -0.92
C GLN A 131 10.04 13.31 -2.35
N LEU A 132 8.86 13.87 -2.63
CA LEU A 132 8.27 13.88 -3.97
C LEU A 132 9.12 14.66 -4.99
N MET A 133 9.89 15.66 -4.54
CA MET A 133 10.76 16.47 -5.41
C MET A 133 12.14 15.83 -5.62
N LEU A 134 12.70 15.15 -4.62
CA LEU A 134 14.11 14.72 -4.62
C LEU A 134 14.35 13.31 -5.18
N GLU A 135 13.44 12.36 -4.94
CA GLU A 135 13.73 10.95 -5.24
C GLU A 135 13.17 10.51 -6.59
N ARG A 136 14.08 10.14 -7.50
CA ARG A 136 13.76 9.61 -8.83
C ARG A 136 14.35 8.21 -9.02
N ASP A 137 13.63 7.35 -9.71
CA ASP A 137 14.13 6.07 -10.18
C ASP A 137 15.07 6.25 -11.39
N PRO A 138 15.78 5.20 -11.84
CA PRO A 138 16.63 5.26 -13.03
C PRO A 138 15.89 5.65 -14.33
N HIS A 139 14.56 5.69 -14.30
CA HIS A 139 13.68 6.04 -15.41
C HIS A 139 13.10 7.46 -15.30
N GLY A 140 13.46 8.22 -14.25
CA GLY A 140 13.00 9.58 -14.03
C GLY A 140 11.61 9.70 -13.38
N ASN A 141 11.06 8.64 -12.79
CA ASN A 141 9.78 8.66 -12.09
C ASN A 141 9.96 8.84 -10.58
N VAL A 142 8.99 9.45 -9.91
CA VAL A 142 8.93 9.50 -8.43
C VAL A 142 8.93 8.09 -7.82
N GLN A 143 9.81 7.85 -6.84
CA GLN A 143 9.83 6.57 -6.11
C GLN A 143 8.77 6.53 -5.00
N VAL A 144 7.51 6.28 -5.39
CA VAL A 144 6.37 6.22 -4.44
C VAL A 144 6.57 5.16 -3.34
N ALA A 145 7.25 4.05 -3.66
CA ALA A 145 7.51 2.96 -2.71
C ALA A 145 8.37 3.36 -1.50
N LYS A 146 9.13 4.46 -1.58
CA LYS A 146 9.94 4.96 -0.47
C LYS A 146 9.19 5.91 0.45
N ILE A 147 8.00 6.37 0.05
CA ILE A 147 7.22 7.30 0.83
C ILE A 147 6.74 6.61 2.10
N GLU A 148 7.10 7.17 3.25
CA GLU A 148 6.73 6.70 4.57
C GLU A 148 5.27 7.07 4.87
N THR A 149 4.35 6.42 4.17
CA THR A 149 2.90 6.70 4.17
C THR A 149 2.29 6.68 5.58
N GLU A 150 2.78 5.82 6.46
CA GLU A 150 2.38 5.76 7.87
C GLU A 150 2.74 7.04 8.63
N LYS A 151 3.93 7.62 8.40
CA LYS A 151 4.36 8.85 9.05
C LYS A 151 3.61 10.05 8.50
N MET A 152 3.38 10.07 7.19
CA MET A 152 2.53 11.05 6.54
C MET A 152 1.15 11.07 7.19
N LEU A 153 0.48 9.91 7.28
CA LEU A 153 -0.85 9.81 7.87
C LEU A 153 -0.86 10.20 9.35
N ILE A 154 0.17 9.86 10.13
CA ILE A 154 0.30 10.31 11.53
C ILE A 154 0.28 11.84 11.60
N GLN A 155 1.13 12.53 10.84
CA GLN A 155 1.21 14.00 10.88
C GLN A 155 -0.09 14.68 10.43
N MET A 156 -0.77 14.10 9.44
CA MET A 156 -2.06 14.61 8.96
C MET A 156 -3.17 14.42 9.99
N VAL A 157 -3.20 13.25 10.66
CA VAL A 157 -4.14 12.95 11.75
C VAL A 157 -3.86 13.87 12.95
N GLU A 158 -2.60 14.11 13.30
CA GLU A 158 -2.21 15.05 14.37
C GLU A 158 -2.74 16.45 14.09
N THR A 159 -2.46 16.97 12.89
CA THR A 159 -2.91 18.30 12.47
C THR A 159 -4.43 18.43 12.52
N GLU A 160 -5.17 17.41 12.09
CA GLU A 160 -6.63 17.43 12.10
C GLU A 160 -7.21 17.28 13.51
N LEU A 161 -6.63 16.43 14.37
CA LEU A 161 -7.02 16.30 15.77
C LEU A 161 -6.75 17.58 16.57
N GLU A 162 -5.65 18.29 16.29
CA GLU A 162 -5.36 19.59 16.89
C GLU A 162 -6.42 20.64 16.52
N LYS A 163 -6.83 20.71 15.25
CA LYS A 163 -7.95 21.57 14.81
C LYS A 163 -9.24 21.23 15.56
N ARG A 164 -9.56 19.93 15.67
CA ARG A 164 -10.75 19.47 16.42
C ARG A 164 -10.68 19.77 17.90
N LYS A 165 -9.48 19.73 18.49
CA LYS A 165 -9.21 20.11 19.89
C LYS A 165 -9.40 21.61 20.11
N LEU A 166 -8.92 22.45 19.20
CA LEU A 166 -9.18 23.90 19.23
C LEU A 166 -10.67 24.23 19.08
N ALA A 167 -11.41 23.43 18.30
CA ALA A 167 -12.86 23.55 18.16
C ALA A 167 -13.65 22.95 19.35
N GLY A 168 -12.99 22.33 20.33
CA GLY A 168 -13.65 21.69 21.48
C GLY A 168 -14.38 20.38 21.17
N THR A 169 -14.14 19.79 20.00
CA THR A 169 -14.79 18.53 19.54
C THR A 169 -13.94 17.28 19.82
N TYR A 170 -12.73 17.45 20.37
CA TYR A 170 -11.84 16.36 20.75
C TYR A 170 -11.05 16.74 22.01
N GLU A 171 -11.16 15.93 23.07
CA GLU A 171 -10.48 16.16 24.35
C GLU A 171 -9.37 15.13 24.63
N GLY A 172 -9.22 14.13 23.77
CA GLY A 172 -8.26 13.05 23.95
C GLY A 172 -6.81 13.46 23.76
N GLU A 173 -5.91 12.55 24.13
CA GLU A 173 -4.49 12.62 23.79
C GLU A 173 -4.21 11.63 22.66
N PHE A 174 -3.52 12.09 21.62
CA PHE A 174 -3.10 11.23 20.50
C PHE A 174 -1.57 11.13 20.49
N LYS A 175 -1.07 9.90 20.38
CA LYS A 175 0.35 9.58 20.21
C LYS A 175 0.50 8.53 19.13
N GLY A 176 0.86 8.97 17.93
CA GLY A 176 1.15 8.08 16.81
C GLY A 176 2.49 7.38 16.96
N GLN A 177 2.54 6.09 16.63
CA GLN A 177 3.77 5.31 16.53
C GLN A 177 3.80 4.63 15.16
N SER A 178 4.85 4.89 14.39
CA SER A 178 5.03 4.29 13.06
C SER A 178 5.77 2.96 13.17
N HIS A 179 5.31 1.98 12.40
CA HIS A 179 5.94 0.67 12.23
C HIS A 179 5.91 0.33 10.74
N PHE A 180 7.00 -0.24 10.24
CA PHE A 180 7.04 -0.79 8.89
C PHE A 180 7.53 -2.23 8.95
N PHE A 181 6.67 -3.16 8.54
CA PHE A 181 7.00 -4.58 8.49
C PHE A 181 7.01 -5.07 7.04
N GLY A 182 8.15 -5.61 6.62
CA GLY A 182 8.37 -6.08 5.25
C GLY A 182 9.60 -6.96 5.12
N TYR A 183 10.79 -6.37 5.20
CA TYR A 183 12.05 -7.06 4.93
C TYR A 183 12.30 -8.27 5.85
N GLU A 184 11.92 -8.16 7.12
CA GLU A 184 12.03 -9.24 8.10
C GLU A 184 11.18 -10.46 7.75
N GLY A 185 10.08 -10.28 7.00
CA GLY A 185 9.19 -11.37 6.59
C GLY A 185 9.67 -12.12 5.35
N ARG A 186 10.62 -11.54 4.57
CA ARG A 186 11.03 -12.09 3.26
C ARG A 186 12.07 -13.19 3.35
N CYS A 187 12.90 -13.18 4.40
CA CYS A 187 14.00 -14.12 4.58
C CYS A 187 13.85 -14.97 5.85
N GLY A 188 12.62 -15.10 6.35
CA GLY A 188 12.29 -16.00 7.46
C GLY A 188 12.32 -17.47 7.04
N LEU A 189 12.33 -18.37 8.02
CA LEU A 189 12.11 -19.79 7.75
C LEU A 189 10.71 -20.00 7.17
N PRO A 190 10.55 -20.76 6.07
CA PRO A 190 9.25 -20.99 5.47
C PRO A 190 8.35 -21.79 6.44
N SER A 191 7.05 -21.54 6.35
CA SER A 191 6.07 -22.38 7.03
C SER A 191 6.09 -23.81 6.47
N ASN A 192 5.46 -24.76 7.17
CA ASN A 192 5.28 -26.12 6.62
C ASN A 192 4.52 -26.06 5.28
N PHE A 193 3.53 -25.18 5.16
CA PHE A 193 2.78 -24.97 3.94
C PHE A 193 3.70 -24.51 2.80
N ASP A 194 4.47 -23.43 3.00
CA ASP A 194 5.37 -22.90 1.97
C ASP A 194 6.47 -23.89 1.62
N SER A 195 6.99 -24.64 2.59
CA SER A 195 8.02 -25.65 2.35
C SER A 195 7.51 -26.75 1.43
N THR A 196 6.34 -27.30 1.74
CA THR A 196 5.71 -28.35 0.92
C THR A 196 5.27 -27.81 -0.43
N TYR A 197 4.70 -26.60 -0.48
CA TYR A 197 4.27 -25.96 -1.72
C TYR A 197 5.43 -25.68 -2.66
N CYS A 198 6.52 -25.08 -2.16
CA CYS A 198 7.73 -24.82 -2.96
C CYS A 198 8.38 -26.13 -3.44
N TYR A 199 8.40 -27.16 -2.58
CA TYR A 199 8.92 -28.48 -2.96
C TYR A 199 8.08 -29.10 -4.10
N ALA A 200 6.75 -29.06 -3.98
CA ALA A 200 5.83 -29.56 -5.00
C ALA A 200 5.97 -28.80 -6.33
N LEU A 201 6.10 -27.46 -6.29
CA LEU A 201 6.35 -26.64 -7.48
C LEU A 201 7.64 -27.02 -8.20
N GLY A 202 8.73 -27.23 -7.45
CA GLY A 202 10.01 -27.66 -8.01
C GLY A 202 9.95 -29.05 -8.64
N TYR A 203 9.28 -29.99 -7.96
CA TYR A 203 9.09 -31.35 -8.48
C TYR A 203 8.23 -31.35 -9.76
N ALA A 204 7.15 -30.58 -9.77
CA ALA A 204 6.28 -30.41 -10.94
C ALA A 204 7.03 -29.78 -12.12
N ALA A 205 7.87 -28.78 -11.89
CA ALA A 205 8.72 -28.20 -12.93
C ALA A 205 9.68 -29.25 -13.54
N GLY A 206 10.28 -30.11 -12.71
CA GLY A 206 11.11 -31.22 -13.16
C GLY A 206 10.34 -32.23 -14.03
N ALA A 207 9.11 -32.58 -13.64
CA ALA A 207 8.25 -33.48 -14.42
C ALA A 207 7.80 -32.87 -15.76
N LEU A 208 7.49 -31.56 -15.79
CA LEU A 208 7.16 -30.83 -17.02
C LEU A 208 8.36 -30.80 -17.99
N LEU A 209 9.56 -30.55 -17.48
CA LEU A 209 10.80 -30.59 -18.27
C LEU A 209 11.06 -32.00 -18.81
N HIS A 210 10.93 -33.03 -17.97
CA HIS A 210 11.14 -34.42 -18.38
C HIS A 210 10.16 -34.86 -19.49
N SER A 211 8.94 -34.33 -19.48
CA SER A 211 7.93 -34.57 -20.54
C SER A 211 8.08 -33.66 -21.77
N GLY A 212 9.17 -32.91 -21.88
CA GLY A 212 9.50 -32.08 -23.04
C GLY A 212 8.63 -30.83 -23.20
N LYS A 213 8.00 -30.34 -22.12
CA LYS A 213 7.16 -29.13 -22.14
C LYS A 213 8.00 -27.86 -21.94
N THR A 214 7.57 -26.76 -22.54
CA THR A 214 8.18 -25.42 -22.42
C THR A 214 7.11 -24.34 -22.41
N GLY A 215 7.44 -23.14 -21.94
CA GLY A 215 6.51 -21.99 -21.89
C GLY A 215 5.37 -22.15 -20.87
N LEU A 216 5.56 -22.99 -19.85
CA LEU A 216 4.60 -23.24 -18.77
C LEU A 216 5.15 -22.73 -17.44
N ILE A 217 4.26 -22.20 -16.60
CA ILE A 217 4.50 -21.95 -15.17
C ILE A 217 4.06 -23.20 -14.41
N SER A 218 4.95 -23.74 -13.57
CA SER A 218 4.61 -24.83 -12.65
C SER A 218 3.47 -24.39 -11.73
N SER A 219 2.42 -25.20 -11.61
CA SER A 219 1.24 -24.88 -10.82
C SER A 219 0.85 -26.02 -9.90
N VAL A 220 0.42 -25.68 -8.68
CA VAL A 220 -0.19 -26.60 -7.72
C VAL A 220 -1.56 -26.06 -7.34
N GLY A 221 -2.57 -26.92 -7.45
CA GLY A 221 -3.97 -26.61 -7.14
C GLY A 221 -4.47 -27.38 -5.92
N ASN A 222 -5.69 -27.05 -5.49
CA ASN A 222 -6.34 -27.62 -4.31
C ASN A 222 -5.59 -27.36 -2.98
N LEU A 223 -4.95 -26.19 -2.86
CA LEU A 223 -4.09 -25.83 -1.72
C LEU A 223 -4.83 -25.71 -0.37
N GLY A 224 -6.17 -25.66 -0.37
CA GLY A 224 -6.98 -25.69 0.85
C GLY A 224 -7.22 -27.09 1.41
N ALA A 225 -6.92 -28.14 0.64
CA ALA A 225 -7.06 -29.54 1.07
C ALA A 225 -5.75 -30.09 1.66
N HIS A 226 -5.81 -31.33 2.17
CA HIS A 226 -4.63 -32.07 2.59
C HIS A 226 -3.65 -32.27 1.42
N VAL A 227 -2.36 -32.36 1.73
CA VAL A 227 -1.26 -32.37 0.75
C VAL A 227 -1.39 -33.51 -0.25
N GLU A 228 -1.92 -34.65 0.18
CA GLU A 228 -2.17 -35.84 -0.64
C GLU A 228 -3.21 -35.61 -1.74
N GLU A 229 -4.06 -34.59 -1.60
CA GLU A 229 -5.11 -34.22 -2.55
C GLU A 229 -4.70 -33.06 -3.46
N TRP A 230 -3.45 -32.56 -3.34
CA TRP A 230 -2.95 -31.49 -4.18
C TRP A 230 -2.76 -31.97 -5.62
N THR A 231 -3.15 -31.12 -6.57
CA THR A 231 -2.98 -31.39 -8.00
C THR A 231 -1.79 -30.61 -8.54
N VAL A 232 -0.88 -31.26 -9.27
CA VAL A 232 0.28 -30.60 -9.88
C VAL A 232 0.14 -30.53 -11.40
N GLY A 233 0.59 -29.44 -12.01
CA GLY A 233 0.47 -29.22 -13.44
C GLY A 233 1.31 -28.06 -13.97
N GLY A 234 0.99 -27.63 -15.18
CA GLY A 234 1.63 -26.48 -15.82
C GLY A 234 0.59 -25.57 -16.47
N THR A 235 0.63 -24.29 -16.13
CA THR A 235 -0.23 -23.24 -16.68
C THR A 235 0.51 -22.51 -17.80
N ALA A 236 -0.13 -22.33 -18.97
CA ALA A 236 0.51 -21.64 -20.09
C ALA A 236 0.86 -20.20 -19.73
N LEU A 237 2.12 -19.79 -19.92
CA LEU A 237 2.61 -18.44 -19.59
C LEU A 237 1.73 -17.35 -20.23
N THR A 238 1.37 -17.55 -21.49
CA THR A 238 0.59 -16.61 -22.30
C THR A 238 -0.82 -16.37 -21.78
N SER A 239 -1.40 -17.30 -21.02
CA SER A 239 -2.73 -17.14 -20.42
C SER A 239 -2.77 -16.10 -19.29
N LEU A 240 -1.59 -15.70 -18.78
CA LEU A 240 -1.43 -14.72 -17.70
C LEU A 240 -0.82 -13.41 -18.20
N MET A 241 -0.70 -13.23 -19.52
CA MET A 241 -0.09 -12.04 -20.12
C MET A 241 -1.16 -11.05 -20.60
N ASP A 242 -0.84 -9.77 -20.52
CA ASP A 242 -1.59 -8.66 -21.11
C ASP A 242 -0.63 -7.71 -21.84
N VAL A 243 -1.17 -6.79 -22.64
CA VAL A 243 -0.40 -5.81 -23.40
C VAL A 243 -0.52 -4.44 -22.73
N GLU A 244 0.57 -3.98 -22.12
CA GLU A 244 0.65 -2.65 -21.53
C GLU A 244 1.50 -1.70 -22.39
N ARG A 245 1.13 -0.42 -22.41
CA ARG A 245 1.93 0.62 -23.05
C ARG A 245 2.87 1.26 -22.03
N ARG A 246 4.18 1.05 -22.18
CA ARG A 246 5.23 1.64 -21.34
C ARG A 246 6.14 2.50 -22.20
N HIS A 247 6.35 3.77 -21.82
CA HIS A 247 7.15 4.74 -22.59
C HIS A 247 6.73 4.85 -24.08
N GLY A 248 5.43 4.77 -24.35
CA GLY A 248 4.90 4.85 -25.71
C GLY A 248 4.98 3.55 -26.52
N ILE A 249 5.69 2.52 -26.04
CA ILE A 249 5.88 1.20 -26.70
C ILE A 249 4.94 0.17 -26.06
N PHE A 250 4.27 -0.64 -26.88
CA PHE A 250 3.47 -1.77 -26.40
C PHE A 250 4.37 -2.95 -26.05
N SER A 251 4.29 -3.43 -24.82
CA SER A 251 5.05 -4.57 -24.31
C SER A 251 4.11 -5.59 -23.66
N CYS A 252 4.38 -6.87 -23.85
CA CYS A 252 3.65 -7.93 -23.14
C CYS A 252 4.17 -8.04 -21.70
N VAL A 253 3.25 -8.03 -20.73
CA VAL A 253 3.53 -8.07 -19.30
C VAL A 253 2.63 -9.08 -18.61
N PHE A 254 2.95 -9.47 -17.38
CA PHE A 254 2.06 -10.31 -16.57
C PHE A 254 0.92 -9.50 -15.95
N LEU A 255 -0.28 -10.08 -15.98
CA LEU A 255 -1.43 -9.60 -15.23
C LEU A 255 -1.10 -9.54 -13.74
N HIS A 256 -1.39 -8.40 -13.12
CA HIS A 256 -1.37 -8.24 -11.68
C HIS A 256 -2.76 -8.52 -11.12
N PHE A 257 -2.85 -9.45 -10.17
CA PHE A 257 -4.09 -9.72 -9.45
C PHE A 257 -4.13 -8.87 -8.18
N SER A 258 -5.24 -8.16 -7.98
CA SER A 258 -5.52 -7.32 -6.81
C SER A 258 -6.69 -7.88 -6.01
N VAL A 259 -6.91 -7.35 -4.80
CA VAL A 259 -8.00 -7.81 -3.94
C VAL A 259 -9.34 -7.62 -4.65
N HIS A 260 -10.08 -8.72 -4.83
CA HIS A 260 -11.34 -8.69 -5.56
C HIS A 260 -12.49 -8.22 -4.65
N GLN A 261 -13.11 -7.10 -5.02
CA GLN A 261 -14.35 -6.63 -4.41
C GLN A 261 -15.53 -7.18 -5.21
N LYS A 262 -16.30 -8.10 -4.61
CA LYS A 262 -17.63 -8.43 -5.11
C LYS A 262 -18.59 -7.36 -4.63
N SER A 263 -19.04 -6.51 -5.55
CA SER A 263 -20.14 -5.56 -5.37
C SER A 263 -21.48 -6.28 -5.27
#